data_AF-A0A7V4A0H3-F1
#
_entry.id   AF-A0A7V4A0H3-F1
#
_cell.length_a   1.000
_cell.length_b   1.000
_cell.length_c   1.000
_cell.angle_alpha   90.00
_cell.angle_beta   90.00
_cell.angle_gamma   90.00
#
_symmetry.space_group_name_H-M   'P 1'
#
loop_
_entity.id
_entity.type
_entity.pdbx_description
1 polymer ?
#
loop_
_entity_poly.entity_id
_entity_poly.type
_entity_poly.pdbx_seq_one_letter_code
_entity_poly.pdbx_strand_id
1 'polypeptide(L)' 'MKRYPAHKVTPLLVQHPDLMEVWKEAAQAELLRAETRDGKNYVVVKDPSLIARLKALGVEGEPVEEV' A
#
# COMPACT_ATOMS: atom_id res chain seq x y z
N MET A 1 1.05 -7.83 -7.86
CA MET A 1 0.61 -6.86 -6.82
C MET A 1 1.54 -6.98 -5.62
N LYS A 2 1.53 -6.02 -4.68
CA LYS A 2 2.27 -6.15 -3.43
C LYS A 2 1.39 -5.89 -2.22
N ARG A 3 1.59 -6.67 -1.15
CA ARG A 3 0.90 -6.55 0.12
C ARG A 3 1.77 -5.87 1.15
N TYR A 4 1.19 -4.91 1.85
CA TYR A 4 1.86 -4.10 2.84
C TYR A 4 1.10 -4.18 4.17
N PRO A 5 1.78 -4.39 5.31
CA PRO A 5 1.13 -4.28 6.60
C PRO A 5 0.61 -2.86 6.83
N ALA A 6 -0.67 -2.71 7.18
CA ALA A 6 -1.29 -1.40 7.32
C ALA A 6 -0.56 -0.52 8.35
N HIS A 7 -0.13 -1.11 9.48
CA HIS A 7 0.62 -0.39 10.52
C HIS A 7 1.97 0.18 10.07
N LYS A 8 2.56 -0.33 8.98
CA LYS A 8 3.79 0.23 8.39
C LYS A 8 3.51 1.34 7.39
N VAL A 9 2.35 1.30 6.73
CA VAL A 9 1.98 2.27 5.70
C VAL A 9 1.32 3.51 6.30
N THR A 10 0.40 3.34 7.26
CA THR A 10 -0.36 4.45 7.85
C THR A 10 0.52 5.60 8.36
N PRO A 11 1.64 5.36 9.08
CA PRO A 11 2.52 6.44 9.52
C PRO A 11 3.15 7.20 8.34
N LEU A 12 3.45 6.54 7.23
CA LEU A 12 4.04 7.18 6.06
C LEU A 12 3.04 8.09 5.35
N LEU A 13 1.77 7.68 5.27
CA LEU A 13 0.72 8.52 4.69
C LEU A 13 0.53 9.82 5.49
N VAL A 14 0.70 9.77 6.81
CA VAL A 14 0.61 10.96 7.68
C VAL A 14 1.84 11.86 7.51
N GLN A 15 3.04 11.27 7.38
CA GLN A 15 4.30 12.00 7.26
C GLN A 15 4.53 12.61 5.87
N HIS A 16 3.93 12.03 4.83
CA HIS A 16 4.13 12.42 3.43
C HIS A 16 2.77 12.76 2.79
N PRO A 17 2.34 14.04 2.82
CA PRO A 17 1.07 14.47 2.23
C PRO A 17 0.94 14.14 0.73
N ASP A 18 2.05 14.20 -0.01
CA ASP A 18 2.11 13.82 -1.42
C ASP A 18 1.84 12.33 -1.63
N LEU A 19 2.30 11.48 -0.71
CA LEU A 19 1.99 10.05 -0.72
C LEU A 19 0.51 9.81 -0.42
N MET A 20 -0.08 10.58 0.51
CA MET A 20 -1.50 10.51 0.83
C MET A 20 -2.38 10.87 -0.37
N GLU A 21 -2.00 11.87 -1.17
CA GLU A 21 -2.72 12.23 -2.39
C GLU A 21 -2.73 11.08 -3.41
N VAL A 22 -1.55 10.55 -3.74
CA VAL A 22 -1.43 9.40 -4.67
C VAL A 22 -2.15 8.17 -4.12
N TRP A 23 -2.14 7.97 -2.80
CA TRP A 23 -2.87 6.89 -2.15
C TRP A 23 -4.39 7.01 -2.34
N LYS A 24 -4.94 8.22 -2.22
CA LYS A 24 -6.38 8.47 -2.45
C LYS A 24 -6.76 8.24 -3.90
N GLU A 25 -5.94 8.70 -4.85
CA GLU A 25 -6.16 8.46 -6.28
C GLU A 25 -6.15 6.96 -6.59
N ALA A 26 -5.18 6.21 -6.06
CA ALA A 26 -5.11 4.76 -6.21
C ALA A 26 -6.32 4.05 -5.56
N ALA A 27 -6.84 4.56 -4.44
CA ALA A 27 -8.06 4.04 -3.83
C ALA A 27 -9.29 4.24 -4.73
N GLN A 28 -9.44 5.44 -5.30
CA GLN A 28 -10.55 5.78 -6.21
C GLN A 28 -10.50 4.98 -7.51
N ALA A 29 -9.29 4.65 -8.00
CA ALA A 29 -9.07 3.83 -9.18
C ALA A 29 -9.15 2.31 -8.90
N GLU A 30 -9.57 1.89 -7.70
CA GLU A 30 -9.63 0.49 -7.28
C GLU A 30 -8.30 -0.28 -7.38
N LEU A 31 -7.18 0.47 -7.29
CA LEU A 31 -5.82 -0.06 -7.30
C LEU A 31 -5.32 -0.42 -5.90
N LEU A 32 -6.15 -0.24 -4.87
CA LEU A 32 -5.89 -0.62 -3.49
C LEU A 32 -6.98 -1.57 -2.99
N ARG A 33 -6.58 -2.61 -2.26
CA ARG A 33 -7.50 -3.54 -1.60
C ARG A 33 -7.08 -3.77 -0.16
N ALA A 34 -7.95 -3.49 0.79
CA ALA A 34 -7.74 -3.88 2.18
C ALA A 34 -7.88 -5.41 2.31
N GLU A 35 -7.01 -6.03 3.09
CA GLU A 35 -7.01 -7.47 3.37
C GLU A 35 -6.74 -7.68 4.85
N THR A 36 -7.49 -8.60 5.48
CA THR A 36 -7.21 -9.05 6.85
C THR A 36 -6.80 -10.50 6.80
N ARG A 37 -5.65 -10.83 7.39
CA ARG A 37 -5.10 -12.19 7.44
C ARG A 37 -4.49 -12.44 8.81
N ASP A 38 -4.86 -13.56 9.43
CA ASP A 38 -4.39 -13.97 10.76
C ASP A 38 -4.53 -12.85 11.82
N GLY A 39 -5.64 -12.11 11.76
CA GLY A 39 -5.92 -10.98 12.66
C GLY A 39 -5.11 -9.71 12.39
N LYS A 40 -4.30 -9.68 11.32
CA LYS A 40 -3.50 -8.53 10.92
C LYS A 40 -4.09 -7.86 9.68
N ASN A 41 -4.03 -6.53 9.67
CA ASN A 41 -4.51 -5.73 8.55
C ASN A 41 -3.39 -5.42 7.57
N TYR A 42 -3.70 -5.59 6.29
CA TYR A 42 -2.83 -5.37 5.16
C TYR A 42 -3.55 -4.53 4.11
N VAL A 43 -2.77 -3.91 3.24
CA VAL A 43 -3.24 -3.30 2.01
C VAL A 43 -2.48 -3.91 0.85
N VAL A 44 -3.22 -4.48 -0.09
CA VAL A 44 -2.71 -4.93 -1.39
C VAL A 44 -2.75 -3.73 -2.33
N VAL A 45 -1.59 -3.37 -2.84
CA VAL A 45 -1.38 -2.28 -3.81
C VAL A 45 -1.12 -2.91 -5.18
N LYS A 46 -1.90 -2.45 -6.16
CA LYS A 46 -1.76 -2.80 -7.58
C LYS A 46 -0.96 -1.75 -8.35
N ASP A 47 -1.03 -0.48 -7.92
CA ASP A 47 -0.38 0.63 -8.60
C ASP A 47 1.16 0.55 -8.54
N PRO A 48 1.86 0.42 -9.69
CA PRO A 48 3.32 0.31 -9.73
C PRO A 48 4.04 1.56 -9.19
N SER A 49 3.49 2.74 -9.41
CA SER A 49 4.10 4.01 -8.96
C SER A 49 4.10 4.11 -7.44
N LEU A 50 2.99 3.76 -6.81
CA LEU A 50 2.85 3.71 -5.36
C LEU A 50 3.72 2.62 -4.73
N ILE A 51 3.85 1.46 -5.38
CA ILE A 51 4.79 0.40 -4.98
C ILE A 51 6.23 0.92 -4.98
N ALA A 52 6.65 1.64 -6.02
CA ALA A 52 7.99 2.21 -6.12
C ALA A 52 8.24 3.26 -5.02
N ARG A 53 7.26 4.12 -4.73
CA ARG A 53 7.35 5.12 -3.65
C ARG A 53 7.47 4.48 -2.27
N LEU A 54 6.64 3.49 -1.96
CA LEU A 54 6.72 2.76 -0.69
C LEU A 54 8.08 2.07 -0.52
N LYS A 55 8.61 1.48 -1.60
CA LYS A 55 9.96 0.88 -1.61
C LYS A 55 11.04 1.93 -1.34
N ALA A 56 10.97 3.11 -1.96
CA ALA A 56 11.91 4.20 -1.73
C ALA A 56 11.86 4.72 -0.27
N LEU A 57 10.71 4.61 0.39
CA LEU A 57 10.51 4.92 1.81
C LEU A 57 10.86 3.75 2.74
N GLY A 58 11.47 2.68 2.23
CA GLY A 58 11.96 1.53 3.02
C GLY A 58 10.91 0.46 3.33
N VAL A 59 9.75 0.49 2.67
CA VAL A 59 8.71 -0.54 2.81
C VAL A 59 8.61 -1.34 1.52
N GLU A 60 9.23 -2.51 1.49
CA GLU A 60 9.33 -3.30 0.24
C GLU A 60 8.02 -3.98 -0.18
N GLY A 61 7.17 -4.36 0.78
CA GLY A 61 5.95 -5.15 0.55
C GLY A 61 6.22 -6.59 0.09
N GLU A 62 5.32 -7.48 0.43
CA GLU A 62 5.37 -8.90 0.04
C GLU A 62 4.67 -9.12 -1.31
N PRO A 63 5.17 -10.02 -2.18
CA PRO A 63 4.47 -10.36 -3.41
C PRO A 63 3.11 -11.02 -3.09
N VAL A 64 2.11 -10.72 -3.91
CA VAL A 64 0.81 -11.40 -3.91
C VAL A 64 0.60 -11.98 -5.30
N GLU A 65 0.40 -13.29 -5.37
CA GLU A 65 -0.05 -13.99 -6.57
C GLU A 65 -1.56 -13.72 -6.76
N GLU A 66 -1.98 -13.43 -7.99
CA GLU A 66 -3.39 -13.54 -8.35
C GLU A 66 -3.72 -15.03 -8.39
N VAL A 67 -4.57 -15.48 -7.47
CA VAL A 67 -5.25 -16.78 -7.54
C VAL A 67 -6.45 -16.67 -8.46
#